data_AF-A0A7L3GTH7-F1
#
_entry.id   AF-A0A7L3GTH7-F1
#
_cell.length_a   1.000
_cell.length_b   1.000
_cell.length_c   1.000
_cell.angle_alpha   90.00
_cell.angle_beta   90.00
_cell.angle_gamma   90.00
#
_symmetry.space_group_name_H-M   'P 1'
#
loop_
_entity.id
_entity.type
_entity.pdbx_description
1 polymer ?
#
loop_
_entity_poly.entity_id
_entity_poly.type
_entity_poly.pdbx_seq_one_letter_code
_entity_poly.pdbx_strand_id
1 'polypeptide(L)'
;SAGPRLRLAAALSLLFLLLAGARALAPSHRLTARDLARLRAALERPFTDLQAAFFSVVGLGSLGARVADEEAACNFIKSHVDSSSVDSLFYAAQAIRVLSGCEVTISNETRELLLAAVSEDSSVTQIFHAVGALSGFGLPLASQEALSALTARLSKEENVLATIQALETASYLSQQADLSGIVEEIEDLVARLDDLGGVYLQFEEGIETTALFVAAAYKLSDHVGTEPAIKEDQIIQLMNAIFSKKNFETLSEAFSVACAAGSLSRNRHHLPVIVVPDGPAAVSHHQPILRLQVTDVMSQPLTQASVKLDYAKSASSKAAVLQQTAFTLSG
;
A
#
# COMPACT_ATOMS: atom_id res chain seq x y z
N SER A 1 -31.32 -59.86 14.75
CA SER A 1 -30.31 -59.58 15.79
C SER A 1 -28.97 -59.30 15.11
N ALA A 2 -28.67 -58.03 14.87
CA ALA A 2 -27.33 -57.60 14.44
C ALA A 2 -26.55 -57.16 15.69
N GLY A 3 -25.33 -57.66 15.85
CA GLY A 3 -24.59 -57.60 17.11
C GLY A 3 -24.07 -56.22 17.50
N PRO A 4 -23.68 -56.02 18.78
CA PRO A 4 -23.31 -54.71 19.35
C PRO A 4 -22.00 -54.13 18.80
N ARG A 5 -21.27 -54.88 17.98
CA ARG A 5 -19.93 -54.51 17.50
C ARG A 5 -19.90 -53.67 16.22
N LEU A 6 -21.05 -53.52 15.52
CA LEU A 6 -21.10 -52.76 14.27
C LEU A 6 -21.56 -51.30 14.44
N ARG A 7 -21.97 -50.88 15.64
CA ARG A 7 -22.33 -49.48 15.94
C ARG A 7 -21.17 -48.64 16.50
N LEU A 8 -20.06 -49.27 16.90
CA LEU A 8 -18.86 -48.55 17.38
C LEU A 8 -17.92 -48.12 16.24
N ALA A 9 -17.95 -48.79 15.08
CA ALA A 9 -17.10 -48.45 13.93
C ALA A 9 -17.61 -47.26 13.11
N ALA A 10 -18.89 -46.91 13.24
CA ALA A 10 -19.48 -45.76 12.55
C ALA A 10 -19.38 -44.45 13.35
N ALA A 11 -19.11 -44.51 14.66
CA ALA A 11 -18.97 -43.34 15.52
C ALA A 11 -17.51 -42.86 15.68
N LEU A 12 -16.51 -43.67 15.32
CA LEU A 12 -15.10 -43.28 15.37
C LEU A 12 -14.53 -42.75 14.05
N SER A 13 -15.29 -42.80 12.95
CA SER A 13 -14.85 -42.34 11.63
C SER A 13 -15.35 -40.93 11.28
N LEU A 14 -16.03 -40.24 12.20
CA LEU A 14 -16.59 -38.91 12.00
C LEU A 14 -15.90 -37.80 12.82
N LEU A 15 -14.65 -38.03 13.24
CA LEU A 15 -13.83 -37.04 13.95
C LEU A 15 -12.46 -36.85 13.29
N PHE A 16 -12.44 -36.67 11.98
CA PHE A 16 -11.24 -36.31 11.20
C PHE A 16 -11.54 -35.23 10.15
N LEU A 17 -12.40 -34.28 10.49
CA LEU A 17 -12.60 -33.05 9.71
C LEU A 17 -12.42 -31.84 10.61
N LEU A 18 -11.68 -30.85 10.09
CA LEU A 18 -11.30 -29.55 10.67
C LEU A 18 -9.97 -29.50 11.43
N LEU A 19 -8.91 -29.97 10.77
CA LEU A 19 -7.61 -29.27 10.84
C LEU A 19 -7.25 -28.79 9.43
N ALA A 20 -8.21 -28.16 8.74
CA ALA A 20 -7.85 -27.14 7.77
C ALA A 20 -7.17 -26.07 8.62
N GLY A 21 -5.84 -26.06 8.59
CA GLY A 21 -5.08 -25.09 9.33
C GLY A 21 -5.63 -23.72 8.94
N ALA A 22 -6.13 -22.99 9.93
CA ALA A 22 -5.89 -21.57 9.94
C ALA A 22 -4.36 -21.45 9.84
N ARG A 23 -3.84 -21.42 8.60
CA ARG A 23 -2.65 -20.63 8.37
C ARG A 23 -3.08 -19.30 8.93
N ALA A 24 -2.52 -18.91 10.07
CA ALA A 24 -2.60 -17.54 10.50
C ALA A 24 -2.36 -16.69 9.24
N LEU A 25 -3.10 -15.59 9.08
CA LEU A 25 -2.95 -14.58 8.02
C LEU A 25 -1.56 -13.92 8.08
N ALA A 26 -0.51 -14.74 8.11
CA ALA A 26 0.88 -14.39 8.24
C ALA A 26 1.42 -14.25 6.82
N PRO A 27 1.84 -13.05 6.44
CA PRO A 27 2.45 -12.83 5.13
C PRO A 27 3.63 -13.77 4.91
N SER A 28 3.68 -14.35 3.71
CA SER A 28 4.81 -15.16 3.25
C SER A 28 6.00 -14.29 2.84
N HIS A 29 5.74 -13.05 2.40
CA HIS A 29 6.74 -12.04 2.15
C HIS A 29 6.56 -10.82 3.04
N ARG A 30 7.67 -10.20 3.40
CA ARG A 30 7.73 -8.97 4.19
C ARG A 30 8.96 -8.17 3.80
N LEU A 31 8.92 -6.85 3.97
CA LEU A 31 10.13 -6.04 3.89
C LEU A 31 10.91 -6.17 5.19
N THR A 32 12.12 -6.73 5.13
CA THR A 32 13.06 -6.71 6.26
C THR A 32 13.74 -5.34 6.37
N ALA A 33 14.41 -5.06 7.50
CA ALA A 33 15.24 -3.86 7.64
C ALA A 33 16.27 -3.70 6.50
N ARG A 34 16.85 -4.82 6.02
CA ARG A 34 17.78 -4.81 4.89
C ARG A 34 17.08 -4.50 3.57
N ASP A 35 15.84 -4.95 3.38
CA ASP A 35 15.06 -4.66 2.17
C ASP A 35 14.66 -3.18 2.14
N LEU A 36 14.23 -2.63 3.27
CA LEU A 36 13.92 -1.20 3.41
C LEU A 36 15.14 -0.32 3.14
N ALA A 37 16.31 -0.71 3.63
CA ALA A 37 17.55 0.00 3.32
C ALA A 37 17.86 0.01 1.81
N ARG A 38 17.61 -1.10 1.11
CA ARG A 38 17.77 -1.16 -0.36
C ARG A 38 16.73 -0.33 -1.10
N LEU A 39 15.47 -0.37 -0.65
CA LEU A 39 14.39 0.44 -1.22
C LEU A 39 14.71 1.93 -1.06
N ARG A 40 15.13 2.35 0.13
CA ARG A 40 15.58 3.71 0.40
C ARG A 40 16.75 4.11 -0.50
N ALA A 41 17.78 3.27 -0.61
CA ALA A 41 18.92 3.55 -1.48
C ALA A 41 18.53 3.66 -2.98
N ALA A 42 17.50 2.93 -3.43
CA ALA A 42 16.99 3.08 -4.79
C ALA A 42 16.29 4.42 -5.02
N LEU A 43 15.66 4.99 -3.99
CA LEU A 43 15.01 6.31 -4.01
C LEU A 43 15.98 7.47 -3.80
N GLU A 44 17.17 7.23 -3.26
CA GLU A 44 18.20 8.26 -3.04
C GLU A 44 19.12 8.46 -4.27
N ARG A 45 18.72 7.95 -5.44
CA ARG A 45 19.45 8.18 -6.70
C ARG A 45 19.41 9.69 -7.07
N PRO A 46 20.46 10.22 -7.72
CA PRO A 46 20.47 11.62 -8.17
C PRO A 46 19.30 11.95 -9.09
N PHE A 47 18.79 13.18 -8.99
CA PHE A 47 17.70 13.65 -9.83
C PHE A 47 18.19 13.86 -11.26
N THR A 48 17.58 13.19 -12.22
CA THR A 48 17.83 13.37 -13.65
C THR A 48 16.89 14.38 -14.28
N ASP A 49 15.69 14.51 -13.72
CA ASP A 49 14.59 15.34 -14.17
C ASP A 49 13.58 15.49 -13.01
N LEU A 50 12.49 16.22 -13.25
CA LEU A 50 11.45 16.44 -12.24
C LEU A 50 10.66 15.18 -11.86
N GLN A 51 10.45 14.26 -12.79
CA GLN A 51 9.74 13.02 -12.50
C GLN A 51 10.59 12.15 -11.54
N ALA A 52 11.89 12.08 -11.79
CA ALA A 52 12.83 11.42 -10.89
C ALA A 52 12.90 12.11 -9.52
N ALA A 53 12.89 13.44 -9.48
CA ALA A 53 12.80 14.17 -8.22
C ALA A 53 11.50 13.85 -7.47
N PHE A 54 10.34 13.83 -8.15
CA PHE A 54 9.05 13.45 -7.58
C PHE A 54 9.07 12.04 -6.99
N PHE A 55 9.48 11.03 -7.77
CA PHE A 55 9.52 9.65 -7.28
C PHE A 55 10.44 9.49 -6.06
N SER A 56 11.59 10.16 -6.07
CA SER A 56 12.55 10.12 -4.97
C SER A 56 12.00 10.80 -3.71
N VAL A 57 11.56 12.05 -3.82
CA VAL A 57 11.10 12.88 -2.70
C VAL A 57 9.84 12.28 -2.07
N VAL A 58 8.83 12.00 -2.89
CA VAL A 58 7.54 11.48 -2.42
C VAL A 58 7.67 10.04 -1.96
N GLY A 59 8.45 9.21 -2.66
CA GLY A 59 8.73 7.83 -2.24
C GLY A 59 9.42 7.77 -0.87
N LEU A 60 10.43 8.61 -0.63
CA LEU A 60 11.07 8.72 0.69
C LEU A 60 10.07 9.18 1.76
N GLY A 61 9.24 10.19 1.44
CA GLY A 61 8.16 10.64 2.32
C GLY A 61 7.19 9.53 2.70
N SER A 62 6.81 8.67 1.75
CA SER A 62 5.97 7.49 1.98
C SER A 62 6.60 6.47 2.94
N LEU A 63 7.93 6.39 3.00
CA LEU A 63 8.65 5.57 3.99
C LEU A 63 8.84 6.27 5.34
N GLY A 64 8.34 7.50 5.52
CA GLY A 64 8.61 8.32 6.69
C GLY A 64 10.06 8.83 6.74
N ALA A 65 10.78 8.75 5.62
CA ALA A 65 12.14 9.27 5.47
C ALA A 65 12.13 10.69 4.90
N ARG A 66 13.21 11.42 5.15
CA ARG A 66 13.48 12.72 4.53
C ARG A 66 14.59 12.59 3.50
N VAL A 67 14.55 13.48 2.50
CA VAL A 67 15.68 13.70 1.60
C VAL A 67 16.84 14.27 2.40
N ALA A 68 18.07 13.86 2.10
CA ALA A 68 19.25 14.26 2.87
C ALA A 68 19.53 15.77 2.81
N ASP A 69 19.28 16.39 1.66
CA ASP A 69 19.44 17.83 1.43
C ASP A 69 18.13 18.39 0.83
N GLU A 70 17.20 18.80 1.71
CA GLU A 70 15.89 19.34 1.30
C GLU A 70 16.03 20.69 0.55
N GLU A 71 17.06 21.49 0.85
CA GLU A 71 17.30 22.77 0.17
C GLU A 71 17.77 22.56 -1.27
N ALA A 72 18.76 21.68 -1.48
CA ALA A 72 19.23 21.33 -2.82
C ALA A 72 18.10 20.69 -3.64
N ALA A 73 17.28 19.83 -3.03
CA ALA A 73 16.13 19.24 -3.70
C ALA A 73 15.10 20.30 -4.12
N CYS A 74 14.77 21.22 -3.22
CA CYS A 74 13.87 22.32 -3.52
C CYS A 74 14.40 23.23 -4.65
N ASN A 75 15.70 23.58 -4.61
CA ASN A 75 16.34 24.38 -5.64
C ASN A 75 16.34 23.67 -7.00
N PHE A 76 16.56 22.35 -7.03
CA PHE A 76 16.44 21.55 -8.24
C PHE A 76 15.02 21.61 -8.82
N ILE A 77 13.99 21.43 -7.99
CA ILE A 77 12.59 21.48 -8.44
C ILE A 77 12.26 22.85 -9.03
N LYS A 78 12.63 23.93 -8.33
CA LYS A 78 12.41 25.31 -8.77
C LYS A 78 13.08 25.64 -10.11
N SER A 79 14.27 25.10 -10.37
CA SER A 79 15.00 25.38 -11.60
C SER A 79 14.56 24.55 -12.81
N HIS A 80 13.81 23.46 -12.59
CA HIS A 80 13.38 22.55 -13.67
C HIS A 80 11.87 22.59 -13.95
N VAL A 81 11.07 23.32 -13.14
CA VAL A 81 9.62 23.45 -13.38
C VAL A 81 9.35 24.19 -14.69
N ASP A 82 8.59 23.54 -15.56
CA ASP A 82 8.04 24.09 -16.77
C ASP A 82 6.60 24.51 -16.50
N SER A 83 6.39 25.83 -16.39
CA SER A 83 5.11 26.45 -16.08
C SER A 83 4.04 26.25 -17.18
N SER A 84 4.43 25.68 -18.33
CA SER A 84 3.55 25.37 -19.46
C SER A 84 3.20 23.88 -19.58
N SER A 85 3.74 23.02 -18.71
CA SER A 85 3.53 21.58 -18.74
C SER A 85 2.78 21.09 -17.50
N VAL A 86 1.59 20.52 -17.70
CA VAL A 86 0.75 19.96 -16.62
C VAL A 86 1.50 18.88 -15.83
N ASP A 87 2.24 18.01 -16.52
CA ASP A 87 3.04 16.94 -15.90
C ASP A 87 4.16 17.52 -15.04
N SER A 88 4.90 18.51 -15.56
CA SER A 88 5.96 19.20 -14.82
C SER A 88 5.44 19.83 -13.53
N LEU A 89 4.28 20.49 -13.63
CA LEU A 89 3.59 21.13 -12.51
C LEU A 89 3.12 20.10 -11.48
N PHE A 90 2.58 18.96 -11.91
CA PHE A 90 2.19 17.87 -11.01
C PHE A 90 3.39 17.35 -10.21
N TYR A 91 4.48 16.99 -10.88
CA TYR A 91 5.68 16.47 -10.21
C TYR A 91 6.25 17.47 -9.22
N ALA A 92 6.33 18.75 -9.60
CA ALA A 92 6.78 19.81 -8.70
C ALA A 92 5.83 19.97 -7.50
N ALA A 93 4.53 20.11 -7.73
CA ALA A 93 3.54 20.35 -6.68
C ALA A 93 3.51 19.23 -5.63
N GLN A 94 3.57 17.97 -6.06
CA GLN A 94 3.55 16.84 -5.15
C GLN A 94 4.88 16.70 -4.38
N ALA A 95 6.02 16.97 -5.03
CA ALA A 95 7.32 16.92 -4.37
C ALA A 95 7.48 18.00 -3.29
N ILE A 96 7.10 19.25 -3.59
CA ILE A 96 7.29 20.35 -2.63
C ILE A 96 6.44 20.19 -1.36
N ARG A 97 5.32 19.48 -1.41
CA ARG A 97 4.48 19.19 -0.23
C ARG A 97 5.19 18.34 0.82
N VAL A 98 6.21 17.58 0.42
CA VAL A 98 7.00 16.72 1.31
C VAL A 98 8.24 17.46 1.84
N LEU A 99 8.68 18.52 1.15
CA LEU A 99 9.87 19.29 1.49
C LEU A 99 9.53 20.46 2.41
N SER A 100 10.23 20.58 3.53
CA SER A 100 9.93 21.62 4.53
C SER A 100 10.31 23.00 3.99
N GLY A 101 9.35 23.91 3.89
CA GLY A 101 9.59 25.30 3.47
C GLY A 101 9.92 25.47 1.98
N CYS A 102 9.63 24.47 1.14
CA CYS A 102 9.75 24.60 -0.30
C CYS A 102 8.46 25.12 -0.92
N GLU A 103 8.55 26.24 -1.64
CA GLU A 103 7.41 26.85 -2.34
C GLU A 103 7.78 27.18 -3.78
N VAL A 104 6.84 27.01 -4.71
CA VAL A 104 6.97 27.41 -6.11
C VAL A 104 5.90 28.45 -6.40
N THR A 105 6.31 29.61 -6.92
CA THR A 105 5.36 30.67 -7.29
C THR A 105 4.64 30.31 -8.58
N ILE A 106 3.31 30.34 -8.56
CA ILE A 106 2.46 30.02 -9.72
C ILE A 106 1.86 31.30 -10.28
N SER A 107 1.97 31.50 -11.60
CA SER A 107 1.33 32.62 -12.29
C SER A 107 -0.15 32.36 -12.57
N ASN A 108 -0.90 33.40 -12.94
CA ASN A 108 -2.30 33.24 -13.32
C ASN A 108 -2.46 32.39 -14.58
N GLU A 109 -1.57 32.55 -15.56
CA GLU A 109 -1.58 31.79 -16.82
C GLU A 109 -1.36 30.30 -16.56
N THR A 110 -0.43 29.96 -15.66
CA THR A 110 -0.21 28.57 -15.23
C THR A 110 -1.42 28.01 -14.48
N ARG A 111 -2.07 28.81 -13.64
CA ARG A 111 -3.31 28.40 -12.98
C ARG A 111 -4.43 28.14 -13.98
N GLU A 112 -4.60 29.01 -14.98
CA GLU A 112 -5.60 28.86 -16.03
C GLU A 112 -5.33 27.61 -16.89
N LEU A 113 -4.07 27.32 -17.21
CA LEU A 113 -3.66 26.09 -17.88
C LEU A 113 -4.09 24.85 -17.10
N LEU A 114 -3.83 24.81 -15.79
CA LEU A 114 -4.23 23.68 -14.94
C LEU A 114 -5.75 23.52 -14.87
N LEU A 115 -6.49 24.62 -14.72
CA LEU A 115 -7.95 24.58 -14.70
C LEU A 115 -8.53 24.10 -16.04
N ALA A 116 -7.95 24.53 -17.17
CA ALA A 116 -8.39 24.09 -18.50
C ALA A 116 -8.13 22.60 -18.77
N ALA A 117 -7.08 22.03 -18.16
CA ALA A 117 -6.79 20.59 -18.23
C ALA A 117 -7.75 19.72 -17.41
N VAL A 118 -8.54 20.32 -16.50
CA VAL A 118 -9.65 19.63 -15.83
C VAL A 118 -10.89 19.68 -16.73
N SER A 119 -10.87 18.85 -17.76
CA SER A 119 -11.89 18.81 -18.82
C SER A 119 -12.18 17.38 -19.27
N GLU A 120 -13.42 17.12 -19.71
CA GLU A 120 -13.86 15.85 -20.30
C GLU A 120 -13.12 15.47 -21.59
N ASP A 121 -12.50 16.46 -22.24
CA ASP A 121 -11.69 16.28 -23.45
C ASP A 121 -10.24 15.86 -23.14
N SER A 122 -9.81 15.97 -21.88
CA SER A 122 -8.48 15.56 -21.42
C SER A 122 -8.45 14.07 -21.06
N SER A 123 -7.28 13.43 -21.09
CA SER A 123 -7.14 12.05 -20.60
C SER A 123 -7.28 11.97 -19.08
N VAL A 124 -7.54 10.77 -18.53
CA VAL A 124 -7.60 10.59 -17.06
C VAL A 124 -6.28 11.00 -16.41
N THR A 125 -5.14 10.68 -17.04
CA THR A 125 -3.82 11.09 -16.56
C THR A 125 -3.64 12.61 -16.53
N GLN A 126 -4.11 13.33 -17.55
CA GLN A 126 -4.04 14.80 -17.58
C GLN A 126 -4.90 15.43 -16.48
N ILE A 127 -6.12 14.90 -16.27
CA ILE A 127 -7.00 15.36 -15.17
C ILE A 127 -6.33 15.08 -13.82
N PHE A 128 -5.79 13.87 -13.63
CA PHE A 128 -5.06 13.48 -12.42
C PHE A 128 -3.89 14.42 -12.12
N HIS A 129 -3.05 14.69 -13.12
CA HIS A 129 -1.93 15.60 -12.97
C HIS A 129 -2.38 17.04 -12.69
N ALA A 130 -3.40 17.53 -13.38
CA ALA A 130 -3.91 18.89 -13.18
C ALA A 130 -4.52 19.08 -11.79
N VAL A 131 -5.41 18.18 -11.37
CA VAL A 131 -6.03 18.19 -10.04
C VAL A 131 -4.97 18.03 -8.94
N GLY A 132 -4.04 17.11 -9.14
CA GLY A 132 -2.90 16.92 -8.23
C GLY A 132 -2.05 18.18 -8.12
N ALA A 133 -1.75 18.88 -9.22
CA ALA A 133 -1.01 20.13 -9.19
C ALA A 133 -1.77 21.25 -8.47
N LEU A 134 -3.05 21.44 -8.77
CA LEU A 134 -3.91 22.44 -8.11
C LEU A 134 -3.97 22.20 -6.60
N SER A 135 -4.23 20.96 -6.18
CA SER A 135 -4.21 20.58 -4.76
C SER A 135 -2.84 20.76 -4.14
N GLY A 136 -1.79 20.37 -4.87
CA GLY A 136 -0.39 20.43 -4.44
C GLY A 136 0.09 21.85 -4.11
N PHE A 137 -0.29 22.81 -4.95
CA PHE A 137 0.02 24.24 -4.78
C PHE A 137 -0.99 24.97 -3.89
N GLY A 138 -2.02 24.31 -3.37
CA GLY A 138 -3.07 24.94 -2.57
C GLY A 138 -3.94 25.93 -3.37
N LEU A 139 -4.08 25.71 -4.68
CA LEU A 139 -4.89 26.53 -5.55
C LEU A 139 -6.38 26.12 -5.48
N PRO A 140 -7.32 27.05 -5.66
CA PRO A 140 -8.74 26.72 -5.66
C PRO A 140 -9.09 25.70 -6.75
N LEU A 141 -9.84 24.67 -6.36
CA LEU A 141 -10.29 23.58 -7.22
C LEU A 141 -11.81 23.39 -7.06
N ALA A 142 -12.53 23.40 -8.17
CA ALA A 142 -13.96 23.15 -8.21
C ALA A 142 -14.19 21.61 -8.23
N SER A 143 -14.39 21.02 -7.05
CA SER A 143 -14.34 19.56 -6.87
C SER A 143 -15.44 18.80 -7.62
N GLN A 144 -16.64 19.38 -7.73
CA GLN A 144 -17.75 18.73 -8.41
C GLN A 144 -17.54 18.68 -9.93
N GLU A 145 -17.01 19.75 -10.50
CA GLU A 145 -16.65 19.86 -11.91
C GLU A 145 -15.50 18.92 -12.25
N ALA A 146 -14.48 18.87 -11.39
CA ALA A 146 -13.36 17.93 -11.55
C ALA A 146 -13.82 16.48 -11.50
N LEU A 147 -14.71 16.13 -10.56
CA LEU A 147 -15.31 14.81 -10.48
C LEU A 147 -16.13 14.48 -11.74
N SER A 148 -16.96 15.42 -12.21
CA SER A 148 -17.75 15.23 -13.43
C SER A 148 -16.87 14.95 -14.65
N ALA A 149 -15.81 15.74 -14.83
CA ALA A 149 -14.84 15.55 -15.91
C ALA A 149 -14.14 14.18 -15.80
N LEU A 150 -13.70 13.82 -14.60
CA LEU A 150 -13.04 12.54 -14.32
C LEU A 150 -13.94 11.35 -14.65
N THR A 151 -15.18 11.32 -14.15
CA THR A 151 -16.13 10.21 -14.38
C THR A 151 -16.52 10.12 -15.86
N ALA A 152 -16.76 11.25 -16.52
CA ALA A 152 -17.07 11.28 -17.95
C ALA A 152 -15.91 10.71 -18.78
N ARG A 153 -14.66 10.95 -18.37
CA ARG A 153 -13.49 10.40 -19.08
C ARG A 153 -13.22 8.94 -18.73
N LEU A 154 -13.35 8.57 -17.46
CA LEU A 154 -13.12 7.19 -16.99
C LEU A 154 -14.01 6.19 -17.71
N SER A 155 -15.28 6.54 -17.97
CA SER A 155 -16.20 5.71 -18.77
C SER A 155 -15.75 5.44 -20.22
N LYS A 156 -14.73 6.15 -20.71
CA LYS A 156 -14.15 6.01 -22.06
C LYS A 156 -12.73 5.42 -22.03
N GLU A 157 -12.09 5.33 -20.87
CA GLU A 157 -10.72 4.84 -20.68
C GLU A 157 -10.70 3.63 -19.74
N GLU A 158 -11.13 2.48 -20.23
CA GLU A 158 -11.26 1.25 -19.43
C GLU A 158 -9.92 0.50 -19.24
N ASN A 159 -8.92 1.15 -18.63
CA ASN A 159 -7.67 0.50 -18.25
C ASN A 159 -7.40 0.65 -16.75
N VAL A 160 -6.70 -0.33 -16.16
CA VAL A 160 -6.46 -0.40 -14.70
C VAL A 160 -5.78 0.86 -14.19
N LEU A 161 -4.76 1.35 -14.90
CA LEU A 161 -4.00 2.52 -14.46
C LEU A 161 -4.84 3.80 -14.45
N ALA A 162 -5.72 4.00 -15.42
CA ALA A 162 -6.65 5.13 -15.44
C ALA A 162 -7.60 5.08 -14.23
N THR A 163 -8.17 3.91 -13.91
CA THR A 163 -9.01 3.78 -12.71
C THR A 163 -8.21 4.06 -11.43
N ILE A 164 -6.98 3.55 -11.30
CA ILE A 164 -6.10 3.86 -10.15
C ILE A 164 -5.83 5.37 -10.04
N GLN A 165 -5.52 6.04 -11.15
CA GLN A 165 -5.34 7.49 -11.18
C GLN A 165 -6.63 8.24 -10.82
N ALA A 166 -7.79 7.72 -11.17
CA ALA A 166 -9.07 8.27 -10.75
C ALA A 166 -9.27 8.15 -9.23
N LEU A 167 -8.93 7.01 -8.62
CA LEU A 167 -8.93 6.85 -7.16
C LEU A 167 -8.01 7.90 -6.49
N GLU A 168 -6.79 8.07 -6.99
CA GLU A 168 -5.88 9.09 -6.47
C GLU A 168 -6.40 10.51 -6.68
N THR A 169 -7.00 10.80 -7.83
CA THR A 169 -7.59 12.11 -8.14
C THR A 169 -8.69 12.44 -7.16
N ALA A 170 -9.61 11.51 -6.91
CA ALA A 170 -10.71 11.67 -5.96
C ALA A 170 -10.20 11.97 -4.54
N SER A 171 -9.04 11.43 -4.14
CA SER A 171 -8.44 11.72 -2.83
C SER A 171 -7.96 13.18 -2.65
N TYR A 172 -7.87 13.95 -3.74
CA TYR A 172 -7.57 15.39 -3.68
C TYR A 172 -8.82 16.27 -3.65
N LEU A 173 -9.99 15.72 -3.95
CA LEU A 173 -11.24 16.47 -4.05
C LEU A 173 -11.83 16.75 -2.66
N SER A 174 -12.75 17.70 -2.58
CA SER A 174 -13.55 17.90 -1.37
C SER A 174 -14.54 16.74 -1.18
N GLN A 175 -14.68 16.26 0.06
CA GLN A 175 -15.72 15.30 0.45
C GLN A 175 -17.16 15.81 0.27
N GLN A 176 -17.35 17.10 -0.05
CA GLN A 176 -18.66 17.64 -0.40
C GLN A 176 -19.13 17.17 -1.79
N ALA A 177 -18.20 16.77 -2.67
CA ALA A 177 -18.54 16.10 -3.92
C ALA A 177 -18.93 14.63 -3.62
N ASP A 178 -19.84 14.08 -4.41
CA ASP A 178 -20.28 12.69 -4.23
C ASP A 178 -19.25 11.71 -4.81
N LEU A 179 -18.31 11.27 -3.97
CA LEU A 179 -17.21 10.39 -4.38
C LEU A 179 -17.62 8.90 -4.42
N SER A 180 -18.86 8.54 -4.13
CA SER A 180 -19.27 7.13 -3.94
C SER A 180 -18.99 6.27 -5.17
N GLY A 181 -19.28 6.78 -6.37
CA GLY A 181 -19.04 6.05 -7.61
C GLY A 181 -17.55 5.73 -7.84
N ILE A 182 -16.63 6.62 -7.45
CA ILE A 182 -15.19 6.35 -7.54
C ILE A 182 -14.73 5.39 -6.43
N VAL A 183 -15.39 5.39 -5.27
CA VAL A 183 -15.10 4.42 -4.19
C VAL A 183 -15.51 3.00 -4.62
N GLU A 184 -16.62 2.84 -5.33
CA GLU A 184 -17.10 1.54 -5.86
C GLU A 184 -16.07 0.90 -6.82
N GLU A 185 -15.33 1.71 -7.59
CA GLU A 185 -14.25 1.23 -8.48
C GLU A 185 -13.13 0.45 -7.73
N ILE A 186 -13.00 0.62 -6.42
CA ILE A 186 -12.06 -0.19 -5.61
C ILE A 186 -12.48 -1.66 -5.67
N GLU A 187 -13.76 -1.98 -5.51
CA GLU A 187 -14.26 -3.36 -5.56
C GLU A 187 -14.09 -3.94 -6.98
N ASP A 188 -14.38 -3.14 -8.01
CA ASP A 188 -14.20 -3.54 -9.40
C ASP A 188 -12.73 -3.84 -9.74
N LEU A 189 -11.80 -3.02 -9.25
CA LEU A 189 -10.37 -3.28 -9.38
C LEU A 189 -9.93 -4.54 -8.63
N VAL A 190 -10.48 -4.80 -7.43
CA VAL A 190 -10.20 -6.04 -6.70
C VAL A 190 -10.65 -7.26 -7.49
N ALA A 191 -11.81 -7.20 -8.15
CA ALA A 191 -12.34 -8.29 -8.97
C ALA A 191 -11.49 -8.60 -10.22
N ARG A 192 -10.64 -7.65 -10.64
CA ARG A 192 -9.73 -7.77 -11.80
C ARG A 192 -8.33 -8.30 -11.44
N LEU A 193 -8.03 -8.50 -10.16
CA LEU A 193 -6.74 -9.06 -9.73
C LEU A 193 -6.64 -10.56 -10.07
N ASP A 194 -5.47 -10.97 -10.55
CA ASP A 194 -5.16 -12.37 -10.76
C ASP A 194 -4.75 -13.06 -9.46
N ASP A 195 -5.41 -14.17 -9.14
CA ASP A 195 -4.96 -15.10 -8.11
C ASP A 195 -3.85 -16.00 -8.65
N LEU A 196 -2.65 -15.84 -8.08
CA LEU A 196 -1.50 -16.70 -8.38
C LEU A 196 -1.29 -17.69 -7.24
N GLY A 197 -2.03 -18.80 -7.32
CA GLY A 197 -1.84 -19.98 -6.47
C GLY A 197 -2.29 -19.79 -5.02
N GLY A 198 -3.24 -18.89 -4.77
CA GLY A 198 -3.79 -18.55 -3.46
C GLY A 198 -2.81 -17.78 -2.56
N VAL A 199 -1.65 -17.38 -3.09
CA VAL A 199 -0.58 -16.72 -2.32
C VAL A 199 -0.43 -15.24 -2.69
N TYR A 200 -0.66 -14.91 -3.96
CA TYR A 200 -0.49 -13.57 -4.50
C TYR A 200 -1.77 -13.11 -5.21
N LEU A 201 -2.06 -11.82 -5.05
CA LEU A 201 -2.98 -11.08 -5.91
C LEU A 201 -2.19 -9.96 -6.57
N GLN A 202 -2.32 -9.83 -7.88
CA GLN A 202 -1.71 -8.76 -8.66
C GLN A 202 -2.47 -8.53 -9.96
N PHE A 203 -2.29 -7.36 -10.56
CA PHE A 203 -2.76 -7.12 -11.93
C PHE A 203 -1.84 -7.77 -12.97
N GLU A 204 -2.38 -8.05 -14.16
CA GLU A 204 -1.62 -8.50 -15.33
C GLU A 204 -0.50 -7.51 -15.70
N GLU A 205 -0.73 -6.20 -15.51
CA GLU A 205 0.24 -5.12 -15.75
C GLU A 205 1.44 -5.18 -14.80
N GLY A 206 1.34 -5.94 -13.71
CA GLY A 206 2.45 -6.25 -12.81
C GLY A 206 2.45 -5.52 -11.47
N ILE A 207 3.59 -5.63 -10.77
CA ILE A 207 3.73 -5.22 -9.36
C ILE A 207 3.64 -3.70 -9.18
N GLU A 208 4.15 -2.92 -10.13
CA GLU A 208 4.09 -1.46 -10.05
C GLU A 208 2.64 -0.96 -10.00
N THR A 209 1.81 -1.39 -10.96
CA THR A 209 0.37 -1.10 -11.00
C THR A 209 -0.34 -1.62 -9.75
N THR A 210 0.00 -2.83 -9.30
CA THR A 210 -0.57 -3.43 -8.08
C THR A 210 -0.25 -2.60 -6.83
N ALA A 211 0.98 -2.09 -6.71
CA ALA A 211 1.40 -1.28 -5.59
C ALA A 211 0.75 0.12 -5.62
N LEU A 212 0.64 0.74 -6.79
CA LEU A 212 -0.07 2.01 -6.97
C LEU A 212 -1.56 1.87 -6.61
N PHE A 213 -2.21 0.78 -7.02
CA PHE A 213 -3.59 0.50 -6.61
C PHE A 213 -3.75 0.46 -5.09
N VAL A 214 -2.91 -0.30 -4.38
CA VAL A 214 -2.96 -0.35 -2.92
C VAL A 214 -2.75 1.05 -2.33
N ALA A 215 -1.78 1.82 -2.82
CA ALA A 215 -1.57 3.18 -2.33
C ALA A 215 -2.80 4.07 -2.54
N ALA A 216 -3.39 4.05 -3.75
CA ALA A 216 -4.53 4.88 -4.14
C ALA A 216 -5.82 4.50 -3.41
N ALA A 217 -6.13 3.21 -3.31
CA ALA A 217 -7.33 2.70 -2.64
C ALA A 217 -7.36 3.11 -1.17
N TYR A 218 -6.23 2.94 -0.45
CA TYR A 218 -6.14 3.35 0.95
C TYR A 218 -6.15 4.87 1.12
N LYS A 219 -5.51 5.62 0.21
CA LYS A 219 -5.53 7.08 0.25
C LYS A 219 -6.94 7.64 0.06
N LEU A 220 -7.71 7.12 -0.89
CA LEU A 220 -9.11 7.50 -1.08
C LEU A 220 -9.96 7.07 0.12
N SER A 221 -9.77 5.85 0.61
CA SER A 221 -10.51 5.30 1.76
C SER A 221 -10.30 6.13 3.04
N ASP A 222 -9.04 6.44 3.37
CA ASP A 222 -8.70 7.33 4.48
C ASP A 222 -9.27 8.73 4.27
N HIS A 223 -9.31 9.21 3.02
CA HIS A 223 -9.90 10.48 2.66
C HIS A 223 -11.42 10.48 2.90
N VAL A 224 -12.18 9.48 2.45
CA VAL A 224 -13.65 9.46 2.62
C VAL A 224 -14.09 8.91 3.99
N GLY A 225 -13.19 8.31 4.75
CA GLY A 225 -13.47 7.71 6.05
C GLY A 225 -14.19 6.36 5.97
N THR A 226 -14.09 5.66 4.83
CA THR A 226 -14.74 4.37 4.57
C THR A 226 -13.66 3.32 4.30
N GLU A 227 -13.82 2.13 4.88
CA GLU A 227 -12.92 1.01 4.64
C GLU A 227 -12.89 0.61 3.15
N PRO A 228 -11.70 0.38 2.55
CA PRO A 228 -11.63 -0.08 1.17
C PRO A 228 -12.29 -1.45 1.05
N ALA A 229 -12.98 -1.71 -0.06
CA ALA A 229 -13.61 -2.99 -0.38
C ALA A 229 -12.58 -4.09 -0.73
N ILE A 230 -11.63 -4.35 0.17
CA ILE A 230 -10.55 -5.34 0.05
C ILE A 230 -10.58 -6.19 1.32
N LYS A 231 -10.77 -7.50 1.18
CA LYS A 231 -10.83 -8.42 2.33
C LYS A 231 -9.46 -8.64 2.98
N GLU A 232 -9.45 -8.99 4.26
CA GLU A 232 -8.22 -9.26 5.02
C GLU A 232 -7.27 -10.25 4.33
N ASP A 233 -7.78 -11.35 3.79
CA ASP A 233 -6.98 -12.34 3.08
C ASP A 233 -6.38 -11.80 1.77
N GLN A 234 -7.16 -11.00 1.03
CA GLN A 234 -6.71 -10.33 -0.19
C GLN A 234 -5.59 -9.33 0.10
N ILE A 235 -5.63 -8.64 1.23
CA ILE A 235 -4.55 -7.72 1.65
C ILE A 235 -3.26 -8.49 1.89
N ILE A 236 -3.33 -9.65 2.54
CA ILE A 236 -2.15 -10.50 2.73
C ILE A 236 -1.59 -10.98 1.38
N GLN A 237 -2.45 -11.32 0.42
CA GLN A 237 -2.03 -11.73 -0.92
C GLN A 237 -1.42 -10.58 -1.73
N LEU A 238 -2.00 -9.38 -1.69
CA LEU A 238 -1.45 -8.16 -2.29
C LEU A 238 -0.07 -7.82 -1.69
N MET A 239 0.04 -7.86 -0.36
CA MET A 239 1.31 -7.67 0.33
C MET A 239 2.37 -8.69 -0.09
N ASN A 240 1.99 -9.96 -0.18
CA ASN A 240 2.89 -11.00 -0.62
C ASN A 240 3.42 -10.71 -2.02
N ALA A 241 2.57 -10.24 -2.92
CA ALA A 241 2.94 -9.92 -4.29
C ALA A 241 3.93 -8.73 -4.30
N ILE A 242 3.54 -7.61 -3.70
CA ILE A 242 4.32 -6.37 -3.67
C ILE A 242 5.68 -6.58 -2.99
N PHE A 243 5.71 -7.23 -1.83
CA PHE A 243 6.92 -7.40 -1.04
C PHE A 243 7.78 -8.62 -1.44
N SER A 244 7.33 -9.42 -2.43
CA SER A 244 8.18 -10.40 -3.09
C SER A 244 9.30 -9.73 -3.91
N LYS A 245 9.06 -8.50 -4.39
CA LYS A 245 10.06 -7.68 -5.09
C LYS A 245 11.09 -7.15 -4.09
N LYS A 246 12.35 -7.56 -4.26
CA LYS A 246 13.48 -7.25 -3.36
C LYS A 246 14.56 -6.35 -3.98
N ASN A 247 14.48 -6.18 -5.30
CA ASN A 247 15.39 -5.39 -6.12
C ASN A 247 14.55 -4.45 -6.97
N PHE A 248 14.93 -3.17 -7.01
CA PHE A 248 14.20 -2.12 -7.69
C PHE A 248 15.10 -1.58 -8.80
N GLU A 249 14.76 -1.90 -10.05
CA GLU A 249 15.58 -1.57 -11.20
C GLU A 249 15.33 -0.11 -11.60
N THR A 250 14.05 0.26 -11.69
CA THR A 250 13.62 1.62 -12.00
C THR A 250 13.25 2.39 -10.73
N LEU A 251 13.22 3.71 -10.87
CA LEU A 251 12.82 4.59 -9.78
C LEU A 251 11.29 4.56 -9.56
N SER A 252 10.50 4.36 -10.62
CA SER A 252 9.04 4.20 -10.54
C SER A 252 8.63 2.93 -9.77
N GLU A 253 9.35 1.82 -9.99
CA GLU A 253 9.17 0.59 -9.22
C GLU A 253 9.46 0.81 -7.73
N ALA A 254 10.56 1.50 -7.39
CA ALA A 254 10.89 1.82 -6.01
C ALA A 254 9.82 2.73 -5.38
N PHE A 255 9.38 3.75 -6.11
CA PHE A 255 8.34 4.68 -5.68
C PHE A 255 7.02 3.98 -5.38
N SER A 256 6.52 3.15 -6.30
CA SER A 256 5.24 2.45 -6.14
C SER A 256 5.24 1.51 -4.93
N VAL A 257 6.30 0.71 -4.74
CA VAL A 257 6.45 -0.15 -3.56
C VAL A 257 6.54 0.67 -2.27
N ALA A 258 7.23 1.81 -2.28
CA ALA A 258 7.32 2.69 -1.13
C ALA A 258 5.97 3.32 -0.75
N CYS A 259 5.17 3.74 -1.73
CA CYS A 259 3.81 4.24 -1.52
C CYS A 259 2.91 3.17 -0.91
N ALA A 260 2.91 1.95 -1.46
CA ALA A 260 2.15 0.83 -0.89
C ALA A 260 2.59 0.49 0.54
N ALA A 261 3.91 0.42 0.80
CA ALA A 261 4.46 0.17 2.13
C ALA A 261 4.04 1.25 3.13
N GLY A 262 4.05 2.52 2.71
CA GLY A 262 3.59 3.65 3.50
C GLY A 262 2.11 3.53 3.87
N SER A 263 1.23 3.28 2.88
CA SER A 263 -0.21 3.13 3.10
C SER A 263 -0.55 1.93 3.98
N LEU A 264 0.12 0.78 3.80
CA LEU A 264 -0.13 -0.43 4.59
C LEU A 264 0.45 -0.36 6.02
N SER A 265 1.46 0.47 6.25
CA SER A 265 2.00 0.75 7.60
C SER A 265 1.17 1.80 8.35
N ARG A 266 0.53 2.73 7.62
CA ARG A 266 -0.22 3.85 8.19
C ARG A 266 -1.53 4.06 7.44
N ASN A 267 -2.58 3.44 7.93
CA ASN A 267 -3.96 3.71 7.53
C ASN A 267 -4.90 3.44 8.72
N ARG A 268 -6.18 3.77 8.59
CA ARG A 268 -7.18 3.61 9.66
C ARG A 268 -8.00 2.32 9.59
N HIS A 269 -7.72 1.48 8.61
CA HIS A 269 -8.58 0.38 8.21
C HIS A 269 -7.91 -0.96 8.50
N HIS A 270 -6.99 -1.38 7.63
CA HIS A 270 -6.29 -2.64 7.73
C HIS A 270 -4.80 -2.37 7.97
N LEU A 271 -4.32 -2.66 9.18
CA LEU A 271 -2.91 -2.58 9.53
C LEU A 271 -2.32 -3.98 9.60
N PRO A 272 -1.70 -4.49 8.52
CA PRO A 272 -1.17 -5.84 8.52
C PRO A 272 0.01 -5.95 9.46
N VAL A 273 -0.01 -6.99 10.30
CA VAL A 273 1.00 -7.22 11.32
C VAL A 273 1.93 -8.35 10.88
N ILE A 274 3.23 -8.11 11.02
CA ILE A 274 4.27 -9.09 10.78
C ILE A 274 4.72 -9.68 12.11
N VAL A 275 4.55 -10.99 12.27
CA VAL A 275 5.02 -11.74 13.45
C VAL A 275 6.04 -12.77 13.01
N VAL A 276 7.28 -12.64 13.45
CA VAL A 276 8.36 -13.56 13.10
C VAL A 276 9.20 -13.93 14.32
N PRO A 277 9.78 -15.15 14.38
CA PRO A 277 10.73 -15.50 15.43
C PRO A 277 11.96 -14.60 15.40
N ASP A 278 12.35 -14.09 16.57
CA ASP A 278 13.66 -13.51 16.80
C ASP A 278 14.63 -14.62 17.23
N GLY A 279 15.33 -15.18 16.24
CA GLY A 279 16.15 -16.38 16.39
C GLY A 279 15.42 -17.68 16.00
N PRO A 280 15.83 -18.83 16.54
CA PRO A 280 15.22 -20.12 16.24
C PRO A 280 13.72 -20.17 16.56
N ALA A 281 12.92 -20.67 15.61
CA ALA A 281 11.48 -20.86 15.78
C ALA A 281 11.10 -22.04 16.72
N ALA A 282 12.09 -22.74 17.25
CA ALA A 282 11.92 -23.88 18.14
C ALA A 282 12.69 -23.66 19.44
N VAL A 283 12.10 -24.07 20.55
CA VAL A 283 12.73 -24.04 21.88
C VAL A 283 13.34 -25.38 22.23
N SER A 284 14.40 -25.35 23.04
CA SER A 284 15.05 -26.54 23.58
C SER A 284 15.47 -26.29 25.03
N HIS A 285 15.98 -27.30 25.73
CA HIS A 285 16.54 -27.11 27.07
C HIS A 285 17.70 -26.09 27.10
N HIS A 286 18.46 -25.97 26.01
CA HIS A 286 19.55 -25.00 25.89
C HIS A 286 19.09 -23.61 25.47
N GLN A 287 17.90 -23.51 24.86
CA GLN A 287 17.27 -22.25 24.46
C GLN A 287 15.77 -22.31 24.79
N PRO A 288 15.40 -22.12 26.06
CA PRO A 288 14.03 -22.35 26.54
C PRO A 288 13.07 -21.21 26.20
N ILE A 289 13.59 -20.09 25.68
CA ILE A 289 12.83 -18.87 25.42
C ILE A 289 12.64 -18.71 23.91
N LEU A 290 11.37 -18.62 23.48
CA LEU A 290 10.99 -18.15 22.16
C LEU A 290 10.75 -16.64 22.22
N ARG A 291 11.48 -15.89 21.39
CA ARG A 291 11.25 -14.46 21.19
C ARG A 291 10.57 -14.25 19.85
N LEU A 292 9.63 -13.31 19.81
CA LEU A 292 8.96 -12.90 18.58
C LEU A 292 9.23 -11.42 18.35
N GLN A 293 9.59 -11.09 17.12
CA GLN A 293 9.54 -9.74 16.62
C GLN A 293 8.15 -9.49 16.03
N VAL A 294 7.49 -8.45 16.51
CA VAL A 294 6.16 -8.02 16.06
C VAL A 294 6.28 -6.59 15.51
N THR A 295 6.05 -6.43 14.21
CA THR A 295 6.22 -5.16 13.52
C THR A 295 5.07 -4.88 12.57
N ASP A 296 5.01 -3.65 12.07
CA ASP A 296 4.29 -3.34 10.85
C ASP A 296 5.02 -3.88 9.60
N VAL A 297 4.46 -3.57 8.44
CA VAL A 297 5.01 -3.96 7.12
C VAL A 297 6.35 -3.29 6.77
N MET A 298 6.71 -2.20 7.46
CA MET A 298 7.97 -1.48 7.32
C MET A 298 8.95 -1.80 8.45
N SER A 299 8.82 -2.98 9.07
CA SER A 299 9.71 -3.44 10.15
C SER A 299 9.77 -2.50 11.37
N GLN A 300 8.78 -1.62 11.56
CA GLN A 300 8.70 -0.76 12.75
C GLN A 300 8.00 -1.51 13.89
N PRO A 301 8.53 -1.48 15.11
CA PRO A 301 7.87 -2.09 16.27
C PRO A 301 6.47 -1.50 16.48
N LEU A 302 5.49 -2.35 16.77
CA LEU A 302 4.17 -1.88 17.16
C LEU A 302 4.20 -1.33 18.59
N THR A 303 3.58 -0.17 18.81
CA THR A 303 3.53 0.47 20.14
C THR A 303 2.63 -0.28 21.12
N GLN A 304 1.66 -1.04 20.61
CA GLN A 304 0.76 -1.88 21.38
C GLN A 304 0.45 -3.16 20.59
N ALA A 305 0.79 -4.32 21.14
CA ALA A 305 0.42 -5.61 20.58
C ALA A 305 0.23 -6.65 21.70
N SER A 306 -0.80 -7.48 21.59
CA SER A 306 -1.00 -8.65 22.44
C SER A 306 -0.91 -9.89 21.58
N VAL A 307 0.14 -10.70 21.80
CA VAL A 307 0.35 -11.95 21.08
C VAL A 307 0.00 -13.13 21.98
N LYS A 308 -0.82 -14.04 21.46
CA LYS A 308 -1.17 -15.29 22.11
C LYS A 308 -0.73 -16.45 21.24
N LEU A 309 0.04 -17.36 21.83
CA LEU A 309 0.37 -18.63 21.21
C LEU A 309 -0.86 -19.54 21.24
N ASP A 310 -1.32 -20.01 20.08
CA ASP A 310 -2.42 -20.97 20.05
C ASP A 310 -1.99 -22.34 20.58
N TYR A 311 -0.91 -22.89 20.02
CA TYR A 311 -0.31 -24.13 20.45
C TYR A 311 1.18 -24.21 20.09
N ALA A 312 1.96 -24.93 20.90
CA ALA A 312 3.26 -25.46 20.52
C ALA A 312 3.23 -26.99 20.58
N LYS A 313 3.95 -27.66 19.67
CA LYS A 313 4.03 -29.13 19.63
C LYS A 313 5.46 -29.60 19.80
N SER A 314 5.63 -30.72 20.48
CA SER A 314 6.91 -31.43 20.53
C SER A 314 7.32 -31.88 19.13
N ALA A 315 8.57 -31.62 18.74
CA ALA A 315 9.08 -32.01 17.43
C ALA A 315 9.05 -33.54 17.23
N SER A 316 9.31 -34.31 18.29
CA SER A 316 9.39 -35.78 18.27
C SER A 316 8.04 -36.45 18.35
N SER A 317 7.21 -36.10 19.35
CA SER A 317 5.94 -36.77 19.59
C SER A 317 4.74 -36.12 18.89
N LYS A 318 4.92 -34.91 18.33
CA LYS A 318 3.85 -34.06 17.77
C LYS A 318 2.74 -33.69 18.77
N ALA A 319 2.86 -34.09 20.04
CA ALA A 319 1.94 -33.74 21.11
C ALA A 319 2.04 -32.25 21.44
N ALA A 320 0.90 -31.63 21.80
CA ALA A 320 0.90 -30.25 22.28
C ALA A 320 1.63 -30.15 23.62
N VAL A 321 2.55 -29.18 23.73
CA VAL A 321 3.36 -28.92 24.94
C VAL A 321 2.97 -27.60 25.61
N LEU A 322 2.48 -26.63 24.84
CA LEU A 322 1.90 -25.37 25.32
C LEU A 322 0.65 -25.07 24.51
N GLN A 323 -0.32 -24.39 25.13
CA GLN A 323 -1.54 -23.93 24.47
C GLN A 323 -1.98 -22.59 25.06
N GLN A 324 -2.56 -21.74 24.23
CA GLN A 324 -3.24 -20.50 24.63
C GLN A 324 -2.41 -19.61 25.57
N THR A 325 -1.08 -19.58 25.38
CA THR A 325 -0.12 -18.91 26.27
C THR A 325 0.16 -17.50 25.75
N ALA A 326 0.00 -16.49 26.60
CA ALA A 326 0.31 -15.11 26.24
C ALA A 326 1.83 -14.86 26.23
N PHE A 327 2.31 -14.12 25.23
CA PHE A 327 3.68 -13.59 25.25
C PHE A 327 3.75 -12.39 26.20
N THR A 328 4.90 -12.24 26.86
CA THR A 328 5.21 -11.03 27.63
C THR A 328 5.98 -10.07 26.72
N LEU A 329 5.59 -8.79 26.75
CA LEU A 329 6.28 -7.76 25.99
C LEU A 329 7.67 -7.55 26.62
N SER A 330 8.71 -7.70 25.81
CA SER A 330 10.09 -7.36 26.19
C SER A 330 10.52 -6.23 25.28
N GLY A 331 10.94 -5.11 25.89
CA GLY A 331 11.51 -3.96 25.16
C GLY A 331 12.80 -4.32 24.44
#